data_AF-A0A7J3EMF5-F1
#
_entry.id   AF-A0A7J3EMF5-F1
#
_cell.length_a   1.000
_cell.length_b   1.000
_cell.length_c   1.000
_cell.angle_alpha   90.00
_cell.angle_beta   90.00
_cell.angle_gamma   90.00
#
_symmetry.space_group_name_H-M   'P 1'
#
loop_
_entity.id
_entity.type
_entity.pdbx_description
1 polymer ?
#
loop_
_entity_poly.entity_id
_entity_poly.type
_entity_poly.pdbx_seq_one_letter_code
_entity_poly.pdbx_strand_id
1 'polypeptide(L)' 'TLILVEVKRDLADVEAVFQLRRYVEYYARLGMSNVRGVIVAQSLTPAARKLLGDFGLDYRCIKVSRGNVYEKEVC' A
#
# COMPACT_ATOMS: atom_id res chain seq x y z
N THR A 1 3.98 9.40 -14.74
CA THR A 1 3.18 8.52 -13.87
C THR A 1 3.09 9.14 -12.50
N LEU A 2 1.90 9.33 -11.95
CA LEU A 2 1.71 9.72 -10.55
C LEU A 2 1.63 8.44 -9.71
N ILE A 3 2.44 8.34 -8.66
CA ILE A 3 2.44 7.20 -7.73
C ILE A 3 1.99 7.71 -6.37
N LEU A 4 0.88 7.16 -5.89
CA LEU A 4 0.33 7.44 -4.58
C LEU A 4 0.76 6.31 -3.64
N VAL A 5 1.36 6.68 -2.52
CA VAL A 5 1.94 5.72 -1.57
C VAL A 5 1.22 5.86 -0.23
N GLU A 6 0.54 4.79 0.19
CA GLU A 6 -0.02 4.67 1.54
C GLU A 6 0.95 3.87 2.40
N VAL A 7 1.53 4.50 3.42
CA VAL A 7 2.56 3.89 4.27
C VAL A 7 1.96 3.46 5.61
N LYS A 8 2.16 2.20 5.98
CA LYS A 8 1.92 1.69 7.34
C LYS A 8 3.22 1.13 7.90
N ARG A 9 3.50 1.40 9.18
CA ARG A 9 4.74 0.95 9.82
C ARG A 9 4.84 -0.57 9.85
N ASP A 10 3.78 -1.24 10.28
CA ASP A 10 3.76 -2.68 10.51
C ASP A 10 2.72 -3.37 9.61
N LEU A 11 1.46 -3.44 10.05
CA LEU A 11 0.36 -4.09 9.35
C LEU A 11 -0.50 -3.07 8.59
N ALA A 12 -0.76 -3.34 7.31
CA ALA A 12 -1.79 -2.66 6.53
C ALA A 12 -3.06 -3.51 6.45
N ASP A 13 -4.20 -2.87 6.73
CA ASP A 13 -5.51 -3.48 6.81
C ASP A 13 -6.44 -2.94 5.71
N VAL A 14 -7.73 -3.26 5.81
CA VAL A 14 -8.75 -2.86 4.84
C VAL A 14 -8.90 -1.34 4.74
N GLU A 15 -8.72 -0.62 5.85
CA GLU A 15 -8.81 0.85 5.83
C GLU A 15 -7.67 1.47 5.01
N ALA A 16 -6.44 0.95 5.14
CA ALA A 16 -5.31 1.41 4.32
C ALA A 16 -5.60 1.27 2.81
N VAL A 17 -6.25 0.17 2.41
CA VAL A 17 -6.63 -0.07 1.01
C VAL A 17 -7.68 0.94 0.54
N PHE A 18 -8.73 1.17 1.32
CA PHE A 18 -9.75 2.15 0.97
C PHE A 18 -9.21 3.58 0.96
N GLN A 19 -8.30 3.91 1.88
CA GLN A 19 -7.63 5.20 1.90
C GLN A 19 -6.86 5.43 0.60
N LEU A 20 -6.02 4.49 0.18
CA LEU A 20 -5.28 4.58 -1.07
C LEU A 20 -6.20 4.66 -2.29
N ARG A 21 -7.23 3.80 -2.35
CA ARG A 21 -8.21 3.78 -3.45
C ARG A 21 -8.87 5.14 -3.65
N ARG A 22 -9.31 5.80 -2.58
CA ARG A 22 -9.94 7.13 -2.66
C ARG A 22 -9.04 8.15 -3.34
N TYR A 23 -7.75 8.15 -3.02
CA TYR A 23 -6.80 9.07 -3.66
C TYR A 23 -6.54 8.71 -5.13
N VAL A 24 -6.39 7.43 -5.46
CA VAL A 24 -6.23 6.99 -6.86
C VAL A 24 -7.41 7.42 -7.71
N GLU A 25 -8.64 7.17 -7.24
CA GLU A 25 -9.86 7.58 -7.94
C GLU A 25 -9.99 9.10 -8.05
N TYR A 26 -9.63 9.84 -7.01
CA TYR A 26 -9.65 11.30 -7.02
C TYR A 26 -8.75 11.86 -8.14
N TYR A 27 -7.49 11.42 -8.21
CA TYR A 27 -6.56 11.91 -9.23
C TYR A 27 -6.91 11.40 -10.64
N ALA A 28 -7.42 10.18 -10.76
CA ALA A 28 -7.93 9.68 -12.04
C ALA A 28 -9.08 10.56 -12.56
N ARG A 29 -10.01 10.99 -11.69
CA ARG A 29 -11.11 11.91 -12.04
C ARG A 29 -10.66 13.32 -12.44
N LEU A 30 -9.47 13.75 -12.01
CA LEU A 30 -8.85 15.00 -12.46
C LEU A 30 -8.20 14.90 -13.86
N GLY A 31 -8.37 13.77 -14.57
CA GLY A 31 -7.85 13.58 -15.92
C GLY A 31 -6.41 13.08 -15.97
N MET A 32 -5.83 12.65 -14.83
CA MET A 32 -4.51 12.04 -14.82
C MET A 32 -4.59 10.61 -15.38
N SER A 33 -4.03 10.40 -16.57
CA SER A 33 -4.12 9.14 -17.32
C SER A 33 -3.27 8.00 -16.79
N ASN A 34 -2.38 8.24 -15.81
CA ASN A 34 -1.42 7.24 -15.33
C ASN A 34 -1.16 7.39 -13.82
N VAL A 35 -2.19 7.10 -13.03
CA VAL A 35 -2.15 7.09 -11.56
C VAL A 35 -2.03 5.64 -11.08
N ARG A 36 -1.06 5.37 -10.20
CA ARG A 36 -0.87 4.08 -9.55
C ARG A 36 -0.92 4.25 -8.04
N GLY A 37 -1.55 3.31 -7.34
CA GLY A 37 -1.52 3.25 -5.89
C GLY A 37 -0.66 2.09 -5.39
N VAL A 38 0.19 2.36 -4.40
CA VAL A 38 1.04 1.36 -3.74
C VAL A 38 0.83 1.44 -2.23
N ILE A 39 0.51 0.31 -1.59
CA ILE A 39 0.68 0.17 -0.14
C ILE A 39 2.12 -0.21 0.16
N VAL A 40 2.73 0.49 1.11
CA VAL A 40 4.05 0.17 1.66
C VAL A 40 3.91 -0.18 3.13
N ALA A 41 4.14 -1.44 3.50
CA ALA A 41 4.01 -1.93 4.87
C ALA A 41 4.80 -3.21 5.09
N GLN A 42 5.09 -3.59 6.35
CA GLN A 42 5.75 -4.87 6.65
C GLN A 42 4.83 -6.07 6.35
N SER A 43 3.51 -5.93 6.51
CA SER A 43 2.56 -7.00 6.24
C SER A 43 1.17 -6.49 5.85
N LEU A 44 0.31 -7.40 5.38
CA LEU A 44 -1.09 -7.15 5.03
C LEU A 44 -2.00 -8.13 5.76
N THR A 45 -3.20 -7.69 6.14
CA THR A 45 -4.26 -8.65 6.50
C THR A 45 -4.70 -9.44 5.25
N PRO A 46 -5.23 -10.67 5.40
CA PRO A 46 -5.76 -11.43 4.25
C PRO A 46 -6.85 -10.68 3.48
N ALA A 47 -7.71 -9.95 4.20
CA ALA A 47 -8.76 -9.11 3.60
C ALA A 47 -8.16 -7.94 2.80
N ALA A 48 -7.13 -7.26 3.33
CA ALA A 48 -6.43 -6.20 2.61
C ALA A 48 -5.75 -6.73 1.34
N ARG A 49 -5.09 -7.89 1.40
CA ARG A 49 -4.48 -8.55 0.25
C ARG A 49 -5.51 -8.85 -0.85
N LYS A 50 -6.68 -9.37 -0.47
CA LYS A 50 -7.77 -9.62 -1.41
C LYS A 50 -8.24 -8.32 -2.07
N LEU A 51 -8.51 -7.28 -1.28
CA LEU A 51 -9.02 -6.00 -1.79
C LEU A 51 -8.01 -5.25 -2.67
N LEU A 52 -6.71 -5.33 -2.36
CA LEU A 52 -5.67 -4.78 -3.24
C LEU A 52 -5.75 -5.39 -4.64
N GLY A 53 -5.89 -6.72 -4.72
CA GLY A 53 -6.07 -7.44 -5.98
C GLY A 53 -7.36 -7.03 -6.69
N ASP A 54 -8.49 -6.99 -5.95
CA ASP A 54 -9.79 -6.59 -6.49
C ASP A 54 -9.78 -5.15 -7.05
N PHE A 55 -8.97 -4.25 -6.49
CA PHE A 55 -8.87 -2.84 -6.90
C PHE A 55 -7.68 -2.53 -7.82
N GLY A 56 -6.86 -3.51 -8.18
CA GLY A 56 -5.67 -3.30 -9.01
C GLY A 56 -4.63 -2.38 -8.36
N LEU A 57 -4.52 -2.42 -7.03
CA LEU A 57 -3.55 -1.65 -6.26
C LEU A 57 -2.31 -2.51 -5.93
N ASP A 58 -1.14 -1.88 -5.92
CA ASP A 58 0.12 -2.56 -5.69
C ASP A 58 0.46 -2.67 -4.19
N TYR A 59 1.31 -3.65 -3.84
CA TYR A 59 1.90 -3.79 -2.52
C TYR A 59 3.42 -3.89 -2.62
N ARG A 60 4.12 -3.22 -1.69
CA ARG A 60 5.56 -3.34 -1.48
C ARG A 60 5.84 -3.59 -0.01
N CYS A 61 6.39 -4.77 0.28
CA CYS A 61 6.89 -5.08 1.60
C CYS A 61 8.17 -4.27 1.88
N ILE A 62 8.26 -3.67 3.06
CA ILE A 62 9.46 -3.01 3.56
C ILE A 62 9.84 -3.60 4.90
N LYS A 63 11.14 -3.59 5.22
CA LYS A 63 11.64 -3.87 6.57
C LYS A 63 11.89 -2.54 7.27
N VAL A 64 11.27 -2.34 8.43
CA VAL A 64 11.53 -1.15 9.24
C VAL A 64 12.58 -1.51 10.29
N SER A 65 13.84 -1.14 10.04
CA SER A 65 14.90 -1.31 11.04
C SER A 65 14.75 -0.25 12.14
N ARG A 66 14.40 -0.67 13.36
CA ARG A 66 14.46 0.20 14.55
C ARG A 66 15.91 0.38 14.99
N GLY A 67 16.72 1.12 14.26
CA GLY A 67 18.06 1.55 14.70
C GLY A 67 19.06 0.47 15.13
N ASN A 68 18.75 -0.83 15.02
CA ASN A 68 19.66 -1.96 15.24
C ASN A 68 19.21 -3.15 14.39
N VAL A 69 20.17 -3.70 13.65
CA VAL A 69 20.01 -4.43 12.38
C VAL A 69 19.94 -5.94 12.61
N TYR A 70 19.12 -6.44 13.53
CA TYR A 70 19.00 -7.90 13.68
C TYR A 70 17.61 -8.26 14.20
N GLU A 71 16.70 -8.64 13.30
CA GLU A 71 16.07 -9.97 13.33
C GLU A 71 15.07 -10.21 12.19
N LYS A 72 15.20 -11.43 11.66
CA LYS A 72 14.36 -12.31 10.85
C LYS A 72 13.39 -11.76 9.79
N GLU A 73 13.49 -12.41 8.64
CA GLU A 73 12.58 -12.32 7.50
C GLU A 73 11.12 -12.51 7.89
N VAL A 74 10.33 -11.46 7.64
CA VAL A 74 8.96 -11.64 7.17
C VAL A 74 8.75 -10.63 6.04
N CYS A 75 8.72 -11.16 4.82
CA CYS A 75 8.06 -10.59 3.65
C CYS A 75 7.02 -11.63 3.19
#